data_AF-A0A258RWH3-F1
#
_entry.id   AF-A0A258RWH3-F1
#
_cell.length_a   1.000
_cell.length_b   1.000
_cell.length_c   1.000
_cell.angle_alpha   90.00
_cell.angle_beta   90.00
_cell.angle_gamma   90.00
#
_symmetry.space_group_name_H-M   'P 1'
#
loop_
_entity.id
_entity.type
_entity.pdbx_description
1 polymer ?
#
loop_
_entity_poly.entity_id
_entity_poly.type
_entity_poly.pdbx_seq_one_letter_code
_entity_poly.pdbx_strand_id
1 'polypeptide(L)'
;MSFPLMHIRKYVPWVRAYMVKAAALAVVAVPLPAHGHDADIPSVAKATTTRIANASPVAVTDYVDLKNAAQAFNVLRNDTDANNDTLNIIEASAQFGAVAFTADGLIAYAANPVAPLHDEIIYVVSDGHGGLAKGKVIVSAG
;
A
#
# COMPACT_ATOMS: atom_id res chain seq x y z
N MET A 1 -54.22 -7.62 13.26
CA MET A 1 -53.68 -6.42 13.93
C MET A 1 -52.28 -6.15 13.40
N SER A 2 -52.08 -4.96 12.83
CA SER A 2 -50.79 -4.36 12.42
C SER A 2 -50.10 -3.75 13.63
N PHE A 3 -48.75 -3.66 13.65
CA PHE A 3 -47.85 -2.64 14.25
C PHE A 3 -46.39 -3.19 14.26
N PRO A 4 -45.32 -2.36 14.17
CA PRO A 4 -44.99 -1.37 13.15
C PRO A 4 -43.53 -1.50 12.60
N LEU A 5 -43.24 -0.65 11.61
CA LEU A 5 -41.96 -0.38 10.94
C LEU A 5 -40.96 0.39 11.84
N MET A 6 -39.69 -0.06 11.96
CA MET A 6 -38.44 0.70 12.27
C MET A 6 -37.40 -0.26 12.90
N HIS A 7 -36.08 -0.23 12.72
CA HIS A 7 -35.10 0.77 12.26
C HIS A 7 -33.88 0.01 11.72
N ILE A 8 -33.27 0.53 10.65
CA ILE A 8 -31.95 0.12 10.14
C ILE A 8 -30.89 0.39 11.22
N ARG A 9 -30.23 -0.65 11.73
CA ARG A 9 -28.97 -0.51 12.47
C ARG A 9 -27.81 -0.66 11.50
N LYS A 10 -27.34 0.46 10.94
CA LYS A 10 -25.97 0.57 10.43
C LYS A 10 -25.04 0.79 11.61
N TYR A 11 -24.22 -0.19 11.98
CA TYR A 11 -22.88 -0.02 12.57
C TYR A 11 -22.32 -1.38 13.00
N VAL A 12 -21.07 -1.72 12.63
CA VAL A 12 -19.97 -2.00 13.60
C VAL A 12 -18.64 -1.75 12.87
N PRO A 13 -17.71 -0.96 13.46
CA PRO A 13 -16.48 -0.51 12.83
C PRO A 13 -15.33 -1.51 13.08
N TRP A 14 -14.50 -1.75 12.07
CA TRP A 14 -13.19 -2.39 12.26
C TRP A 14 -12.08 -1.53 11.64
N VAL A 15 -11.92 -0.32 12.17
CA VAL A 15 -10.60 0.33 12.09
C VAL A 15 -9.70 -0.45 13.05
N ARG A 16 -8.99 -1.47 12.52
CA ARG A 16 -7.93 -2.12 13.28
C ARG A 16 -6.79 -1.12 13.40
N ALA A 17 -6.62 -0.61 14.62
CA ALA A 17 -5.45 0.13 15.05
C ALA A 17 -4.20 -0.73 14.80
N TYR A 18 -3.34 -0.30 13.88
CA TYR A 18 -1.97 -0.78 13.83
C TYR A 18 -1.21 -0.13 14.98
N MET A 19 -1.03 -0.88 16.06
CA MET A 19 -0.03 -0.58 17.08
C MET A 19 1.35 -0.60 16.41
N VAL A 20 2.05 0.53 16.40
CA VAL A 20 3.49 0.53 16.14
C VAL A 20 4.15 -0.04 17.39
N LYS A 21 4.57 -1.31 17.35
CA LYS A 21 5.53 -1.84 18.32
C LYS A 21 6.86 -1.15 18.07
N ALA A 22 7.14 -0.09 18.83
CA ALA A 22 8.50 0.41 18.96
C ALA A 22 9.30 -0.65 19.75
N ALA A 23 10.21 -1.35 19.08
CA ALA A 23 11.24 -2.12 19.76
C ALA A 23 12.26 -1.13 20.35
N ALA A 24 12.14 -0.82 21.64
CA ALA A 24 13.22 -0.18 22.36
C ALA A 24 14.26 -1.26 22.72
N LEU A 25 15.44 -1.22 22.09
CA LEU A 25 16.60 -1.94 22.62
C LEU A 25 16.94 -1.34 23.99
N ALA A 26 16.66 -2.09 25.06
CA ALA A 26 17.19 -1.74 26.37
C ALA A 26 18.68 -2.10 26.40
N VAL A 27 19.55 -1.09 26.34
CA VAL A 27 20.96 -1.27 26.70
C VAL A 27 21.01 -1.32 28.23
N VAL A 28 21.24 -2.51 28.80
CA VAL A 28 21.51 -2.67 30.23
C VAL A 28 22.87 -2.02 30.51
N ALA A 29 22.87 -0.83 31.09
CA ALA A 29 24.07 -0.22 31.63
C ALA A 29 24.42 -0.91 32.95
N VAL A 30 25.44 -1.77 32.94
CA VAL A 30 26.07 -2.29 34.16
C VAL A 30 27.00 -1.20 34.69
N PRO A 31 26.81 -0.65 35.90
CA PRO A 31 27.74 0.34 36.44
C PRO A 31 29.04 -0.35 36.87
N LEU A 32 30.16 0.01 36.22
CA LEU A 32 31.50 -0.39 36.66
C LEU A 32 31.97 0.53 37.81
N PRO A 33 32.72 0.01 38.81
CA PRO A 33 33.18 0.81 39.93
C PRO A 33 34.25 1.79 39.47
N ALA A 34 34.10 3.07 39.80
CA ALA A 34 35.07 4.10 39.48
C ALA A 34 36.34 3.90 40.32
N HIS A 35 37.43 3.49 39.68
CA HIS A 35 38.78 3.74 40.16
C HIS A 35 39.45 4.65 39.13
N GLY A 36 39.94 5.79 39.62
CA GLY A 36 40.47 6.88 38.80
C GLY A 36 41.80 6.53 38.14
N HIS A 37 42.48 7.58 37.69
CA HIS A 37 43.72 7.64 36.91
C HIS A 37 43.60 7.22 35.42
N ASP A 38 43.82 8.22 34.57
CA ASP A 38 43.89 8.25 33.11
C ASP A 38 42.55 8.28 32.35
N ALA A 39 42.25 9.47 31.85
CA ALA A 39 41.07 9.82 31.06
C ALA A 39 41.17 9.24 29.64
N ASP A 40 40.79 7.97 29.50
CA ASP A 40 40.25 7.42 28.26
C ASP A 40 38.92 6.74 28.60
N ILE A 41 37.90 7.55 28.85
CA ILE A 41 36.52 7.06 28.78
C ILE A 41 36.34 6.63 27.32
N PRO A 42 36.04 5.35 27.01
CA PRO A 42 35.72 4.99 25.64
C PRO A 42 34.56 5.87 25.22
N SER A 43 34.81 6.76 24.24
CA SER A 43 33.82 7.61 23.63
C SER A 43 32.60 6.74 23.36
N VAL A 44 31.50 6.99 24.07
CA VAL A 44 30.22 6.34 23.79
C VAL A 44 29.92 6.74 22.36
N ALA A 45 30.20 5.85 21.41
CA ALA A 45 29.98 6.11 20.00
C ALA A 45 28.51 6.50 19.87
N LYS A 46 28.27 7.76 19.57
CA LYS A 46 26.93 8.27 19.31
C LYS A 46 26.42 7.51 18.10
N ALA A 47 25.53 6.55 18.32
CA ALA A 47 24.86 5.82 17.26
C ALA A 47 24.09 6.85 16.43
N THR A 48 24.67 7.25 15.30
CA THR A 48 23.99 8.08 14.31
C THR A 48 23.14 7.13 13.49
N THR A 49 21.88 6.96 13.89
CA THR A 49 20.90 6.25 13.06
C THR A 49 20.57 7.14 11.86
N THR A 50 21.23 6.91 10.73
CA THR A 50 20.87 7.55 9.46
C THR A 50 19.51 7.02 9.03
N ARG A 51 18.43 7.77 9.30
CA ARG A 51 17.10 7.43 8.81
C ARG A 51 17.03 7.77 7.32
N ILE A 52 16.89 6.76 6.46
CA ILE A 52 16.59 7.00 5.04
C ILE A 52 15.18 7.61 4.97
N ALA A 53 15.04 8.69 4.19
CA ALA A 53 13.73 9.30 3.95
C ALA A 53 12.90 8.39 3.03
N ASN A 54 11.59 8.33 3.28
CA ASN A 54 10.66 7.61 2.43
C ASN A 54 10.51 8.34 1.08
N ALA A 55 10.58 7.58 -0.02
CA ALA A 55 10.25 8.01 -1.35
C ALA A 55 8.83 7.56 -1.68
N SER A 56 8.14 8.30 -2.54
CA SER A 56 6.84 7.84 -3.05
C SER A 56 7.04 6.78 -4.13
N PRO A 57 6.09 5.86 -4.31
CA PRO A 57 6.09 4.94 -5.43
C PRO A 57 6.11 5.67 -6.78
N VAL A 58 6.57 4.98 -7.81
CA VAL A 58 6.49 5.38 -9.22
C VAL A 58 5.67 4.35 -9.96
N ALA A 59 4.48 4.75 -10.39
CA ALA A 59 3.59 3.92 -11.18
C ALA A 59 3.83 4.12 -12.68
N VAL A 60 3.86 3.03 -13.44
CA VAL A 60 4.07 3.03 -14.90
C VAL A 60 2.76 2.67 -15.60
N THR A 61 2.53 3.24 -16.79
CA THR A 61 1.30 2.92 -17.54
C THR A 61 1.36 1.52 -18.12
N ASP A 62 0.27 0.77 -17.94
CA ASP A 62 0.06 -0.57 -18.48
C ASP A 62 -0.85 -0.57 -19.70
N TYR A 63 -0.68 -1.60 -20.53
CA TYR A 63 -1.52 -1.87 -21.69
C TYR A 63 -2.00 -3.31 -21.64
N VAL A 64 -3.32 -3.52 -21.77
CA VAL A 64 -3.93 -4.84 -21.68
C VAL A 64 -4.87 -5.05 -22.87
N ASP A 65 -4.57 -6.05 -23.68
CA ASP A 65 -5.50 -6.53 -24.70
C ASP A 65 -6.38 -7.63 -24.10
N LEU A 66 -7.68 -7.32 -23.95
CA LEU A 66 -8.65 -8.25 -23.40
C LEU A 66 -8.81 -9.44 -24.33
N LYS A 67 -8.70 -10.64 -23.75
CA LYS A 67 -9.01 -11.90 -24.45
C LYS A 67 -10.40 -12.42 -24.16
N ASN A 68 -11.01 -11.90 -23.09
CA ASN A 68 -12.36 -12.24 -22.63
C ASN A 68 -13.04 -10.99 -22.07
N ALA A 69 -14.36 -11.05 -21.90
CA ALA A 69 -15.13 -9.96 -21.30
C ALA A 69 -14.73 -9.65 -19.84
N ALA A 70 -14.05 -10.58 -19.15
CA ALA A 70 -13.48 -10.35 -17.84
C ALA A 70 -12.07 -10.94 -17.75
N GLN A 71 -11.14 -10.21 -17.15
CA GLN A 71 -9.73 -10.61 -17.05
C GLN A 71 -9.07 -9.96 -15.83
N ALA A 72 -8.18 -10.70 -15.16
CA ALA A 72 -7.35 -10.18 -14.08
C ALA A 72 -5.89 -10.01 -14.54
N PHE A 73 -5.21 -8.98 -14.05
CA PHE A 73 -3.82 -8.68 -14.39
C PHE A 73 -3.10 -7.97 -13.24
N ASN A 74 -1.77 -8.12 -13.23
CA ASN A 74 -0.90 -7.48 -12.25
C ASN A 74 -0.34 -6.17 -12.83
N VAL A 75 -0.82 -5.03 -12.32
CA VAL A 75 -0.34 -3.70 -12.70
C VAL A 75 0.93 -3.30 -11.95
N LEU A 76 1.25 -3.92 -10.81
CA LEU A 76 2.42 -3.55 -10.01
C LEU A 76 3.74 -4.10 -10.56
N ARG A 77 3.72 -4.83 -11.69
CA ARG A 77 4.90 -5.55 -12.19
C ARG A 77 6.01 -4.63 -12.68
N ASN A 78 5.65 -3.45 -13.18
CA ASN A 78 6.53 -2.40 -13.69
C ASN A 78 6.59 -1.18 -12.76
N ASP A 79 5.83 -1.20 -11.66
CA ASP A 79 5.87 -0.16 -10.64
C ASP A 79 7.06 -0.36 -9.71
N THR A 80 7.59 0.74 -9.19
CA THR A 80 8.80 0.72 -8.37
C THR A 80 8.72 1.66 -7.19
N ASP A 81 9.53 1.38 -6.17
CA ASP A 81 9.80 2.27 -5.06
C ASP A 81 11.30 2.35 -4.80
N ALA A 82 11.84 3.55 -4.54
CA ALA A 82 13.27 3.76 -4.40
C ALA A 82 13.84 3.23 -3.06
N ASN A 83 12.99 3.09 -2.05
CA ASN A 83 13.31 2.41 -0.79
C ASN A 83 13.11 0.89 -0.89
N ASN A 84 12.58 0.42 -2.02
CA ASN A 84 12.26 -0.97 -2.30
C ASN A 84 11.17 -1.51 -1.35
N ASP A 85 10.24 -0.63 -0.98
CA ASP A 85 9.06 -0.96 -0.18
C ASP A 85 8.06 -1.81 -0.96
N THR A 86 7.25 -2.59 -0.24
CA THR A 86 6.21 -3.41 -0.87
C THR A 86 5.05 -2.54 -1.33
N LEU A 87 4.76 -2.60 -2.62
CA LEU A 87 3.67 -1.84 -3.23
C LEU A 87 2.34 -2.58 -3.14
N ASN A 88 1.27 -1.84 -2.82
CA ASN A 88 -0.09 -2.36 -2.76
C ASN A 88 -1.05 -1.41 -3.47
N ILE A 89 -2.02 -1.97 -4.19
CA ILE A 89 -3.10 -1.18 -4.78
C ILE A 89 -4.17 -0.96 -3.71
N ILE A 90 -4.53 0.31 -3.48
CA ILE A 90 -5.52 0.69 -2.46
C ILE A 90 -6.84 1.16 -3.06
N GLU A 91 -6.81 1.65 -4.31
CA GLU A 91 -7.99 2.12 -5.04
C GLU A 91 -7.84 1.83 -6.53
N ALA A 92 -8.95 1.55 -7.21
CA ALA A 92 -9.01 1.43 -8.66
C ALA A 92 -10.41 1.81 -9.16
N SER A 93 -10.48 2.42 -10.35
CA SER A 93 -11.72 2.73 -11.03
C SER A 93 -11.53 2.68 -12.54
N ALA A 94 -12.50 2.13 -13.27
CA ALA A 94 -12.57 2.18 -14.72
C ALA A 94 -13.52 3.28 -15.19
N GLN A 95 -13.30 3.83 -16.38
CA GLN A 95 -14.19 4.82 -16.97
C GLN A 95 -15.50 4.21 -17.46
N PHE A 96 -15.48 3.01 -18.05
CA PHE A 96 -16.67 2.36 -18.61
C PHE A 96 -16.99 0.99 -18.03
N GLY A 97 -15.98 0.18 -17.75
CA GLY A 97 -16.11 -1.15 -17.16
C GLY A 97 -16.24 -1.13 -15.64
N ALA A 98 -16.12 -2.30 -15.03
CA ALA A 98 -16.06 -2.48 -13.59
C ALA A 98 -14.72 -3.07 -13.18
N VAL A 99 -14.23 -2.68 -12.00
CA VAL A 99 -13.01 -3.22 -11.39
C VAL A 99 -13.30 -3.81 -10.03
N ALA A 100 -12.57 -4.88 -9.71
CA ALA A 100 -12.54 -5.51 -8.40
C ALA A 100 -11.11 -5.94 -8.06
N PHE A 101 -10.82 -6.12 -6.77
CA PHE A 101 -9.55 -6.67 -6.32
C PHE A 101 -9.66 -8.17 -6.11
N THR A 102 -8.67 -8.93 -6.59
CA THR A 102 -8.56 -10.36 -6.29
C THR A 102 -7.87 -10.57 -4.94
N ALA A 103 -7.98 -11.78 -4.38
CA ALA A 103 -7.28 -12.15 -3.15
C ALA A 103 -5.74 -12.06 -3.28
N ASP A 104 -5.24 -12.18 -4.51
CA ASP A 104 -3.81 -12.12 -4.85
C ASP A 104 -3.32 -10.68 -5.11
N GLY A 105 -4.16 -9.66 -4.90
CA GLY A 105 -3.80 -8.25 -5.10
C GLY A 105 -3.80 -7.79 -6.57
N LEU A 106 -4.47 -8.55 -7.46
CA LEU A 106 -4.62 -8.16 -8.87
C LEU A 106 -5.84 -7.26 -9.07
N ILE A 107 -5.84 -6.51 -10.17
CA ILE A 107 -7.05 -5.86 -10.68
C ILE A 107 -7.77 -6.86 -11.58
N ALA A 108 -9.01 -7.20 -11.21
CA ALA A 108 -9.96 -7.89 -12.07
C ALA A 108 -10.85 -6.86 -12.76
N TYR A 109 -10.79 -6.82 -14.09
CA TYR A 109 -11.60 -5.95 -14.92
C TYR A 109 -12.73 -6.74 -15.58
N ALA A 110 -13.93 -6.16 -15.62
CA ALA A 110 -15.06 -6.64 -16.41
C ALA A 110 -15.49 -5.56 -17.40
N ALA A 111 -15.42 -5.88 -18.68
CA ALA A 111 -15.78 -4.98 -19.77
C ALA A 111 -17.28 -4.71 -19.77
N ASN A 112 -17.65 -3.47 -20.06
CA ASN A 112 -19.02 -3.12 -20.38
C ASN A 112 -19.27 -3.46 -21.87
N PRO A 113 -20.22 -4.35 -22.19
CA PRO A 113 -20.42 -4.83 -23.56
C PRO A 113 -20.92 -3.77 -24.55
N VAL A 114 -21.34 -2.60 -24.06
CA VAL A 114 -21.80 -1.47 -24.89
C VAL A 114 -20.79 -0.31 -24.91
N ALA A 115 -19.66 -0.46 -24.22
CA ALA A 115 -18.62 0.56 -24.15
C ALA A 115 -17.73 0.58 -25.41
N PRO A 116 -16.93 1.64 -25.61
CA PRO A 116 -15.93 1.68 -26.66
C PRO A 116 -14.95 0.50 -26.56
N LEU A 117 -14.26 0.19 -27.67
CA LEU A 117 -13.20 -0.83 -27.69
C LEU A 117 -12.01 -0.48 -26.80
N HIS A 118 -11.92 0.75 -26.30
CA HIS A 118 -10.89 1.18 -25.36
C HIS A 118 -11.52 1.72 -24.08
N ASP A 119 -10.93 1.37 -22.94
CA ASP A 119 -11.29 1.88 -21.62
C ASP A 119 -10.02 2.24 -20.84
N GLU A 120 -10.16 3.15 -19.88
CA GLU A 120 -9.07 3.63 -19.05
C GLU A 120 -9.36 3.29 -17.59
N ILE A 121 -8.39 2.65 -16.95
CA ILE A 121 -8.44 2.35 -15.52
C ILE A 121 -7.39 3.20 -14.83
N ILE A 122 -7.80 3.93 -13.80
CA ILE A 122 -6.90 4.62 -12.88
C ILE A 122 -6.82 3.83 -11.58
N TYR A 123 -5.61 3.62 -11.09
CA TYR A 123 -5.36 2.96 -9.81
C TYR A 123 -4.44 3.79 -8.92
N VAL A 124 -4.50 3.55 -7.61
CA VAL A 124 -3.65 4.19 -6.60
C VAL A 124 -2.82 3.13 -5.90
N VAL A 125 -1.50 3.34 -5.88
CA VAL A 125 -0.50 2.49 -5.23
C VAL A 125 -0.02 3.14 -3.95
N SER A 126 0.19 2.35 -2.90
CA SER A 126 0.82 2.76 -1.64
C SER A 126 2.02 1.89 -1.31
N ASP A 127 3.05 2.51 -0.73
CA ASP A 127 4.23 1.87 -0.13
C ASP A 127 4.01 1.38 1.32
N GLY A 128 2.88 1.72 1.95
CA GLY A 128 2.63 1.45 3.37
C GLY A 128 3.35 2.38 4.36
N HIS A 129 4.16 3.32 3.87
CA HIS A 129 4.90 4.32 4.64
C HIS A 129 4.42 5.76 4.38
N GLY A 130 3.34 5.92 3.61
CA GLY A 130 2.63 7.17 3.37
C GLY A 130 2.91 7.79 1.99
N GLY A 131 3.76 7.16 1.18
CA GLY A 131 3.90 7.48 -0.22
C GLY A 131 2.76 6.88 -1.04
N LEU A 132 2.31 7.65 -2.03
CA LEU A 132 1.23 7.28 -2.94
C LEU A 132 1.59 7.64 -4.37
N ALA A 133 1.13 6.83 -5.32
CA ALA A 133 1.23 7.11 -6.75
C ALA A 133 -0.06 6.76 -7.47
N LYS A 134 -0.35 7.46 -8.58
CA LYS A 134 -1.44 7.12 -9.49
C LYS A 134 -0.87 6.44 -10.73
N GLY A 135 -1.37 5.26 -11.02
CA GLY A 135 -1.07 4.53 -12.24
C GLY A 135 -2.27 4.49 -13.19
N LYS A 136 -2.00 4.06 -14.43
CA LYS A 136 -2.99 3.99 -15.48
C LYS A 136 -2.87 2.68 -16.23
N VAL A 137 -4.01 2.08 -16.58
CA VAL A 137 -4.10 0.95 -17.51
C VAL A 137 -4.96 1.36 -18.69
N ILE A 138 -4.45 1.14 -19.89
CA ILE A 138 -5.22 1.23 -21.12
C ILE A 138 -5.65 -0.19 -21.49
N VAL A 139 -6.95 -0.45 -21.43
CA VAL A 139 -7.54 -1.72 -21.88
C VAL A 139 -8.10 -1.57 -23.28
N SER A 140 -7.87 -2.58 -24.12
CA SER A 140 -8.43 -2.68 -25.46
C SER A 140 -9.17 -4.00 -25.65
N ALA A 141 -10.38 -3.96 -26.20
CA ALA A 141 -11.11 -5.12 -26.68
C ALA A 141 -10.73 -5.36 -28.15
N GLY A 142 -10.12 -6.52 -28.42
CA GLY A 142 -9.71 -6.93 -29.77
C GLY A 142 -10.85 -7.45 -30.63
#